data_AF-A0A1I6HII0-F1
#
_entry.id   AF-A0A1I6HII0-F1
#
_cell.length_a   1.000
_cell.length_b   1.000
_cell.length_c   1.000
_cell.angle_alpha   90.00
_cell.angle_beta   90.00
_cell.angle_gamma   90.00
#
_symmetry.space_group_name_H-M   'P 1'
#
loop_
_entity.id
_entity.type
_entity.pdbx_description
1 polymer ?
#
loop_
_entity_poly.entity_id
_entity_poly.type
_entity_poly.pdbx_seq_one_letter_code
_entity_poly.pdbx_strand_id
1 'polypeptide(L)' 'MTDEDTLNALKTAFTFMPQPVEINRFEYGDDADRILAQVNFVREVLVSHGIDPDEVAGEINPDSSPNSCY' A
#
# COMPACT_ATOMS: atom_id res chain seq x y z
N MET A 1 -9.61 19.77 6.14
CA MET A 1 -9.02 18.63 5.43
C MET A 1 -10.17 17.69 5.19
N THR A 2 -10.53 17.48 3.92
CA THR A 2 -11.64 16.60 3.56
C THR A 2 -11.20 15.16 3.77
N ASP A 3 -12.10 14.26 4.16
CA ASP A 3 -11.82 12.84 4.28
C ASP A 3 -11.15 12.27 3.02
N GLU A 4 -11.50 12.79 1.83
CA GLU A 4 -10.84 12.48 0.54
C GLU A 4 -9.34 12.81 0.48
N ASP A 5 -8.89 13.94 1.05
CA ASP A 5 -7.47 14.29 1.12
C ASP A 5 -6.71 13.31 2.02
N THR A 6 -7.35 12.91 3.12
CA THR A 6 -6.78 11.93 4.07
C THR A 6 -6.68 10.55 3.42
N LEU A 7 -7.72 10.16 2.69
CA LEU A 7 -7.76 8.92 1.91
C LEU A 7 -6.67 8.93 0.83
N ASN A 8 -6.57 10.00 0.03
CA ASN A 8 -5.53 10.13 -0.99
C ASN A 8 -4.11 10.13 -0.42
N ALA A 9 -3.90 10.71 0.75
CA ALA A 9 -2.62 10.65 1.44
C ALA A 9 -2.27 9.21 1.88
N LEU A 10 -3.25 8.45 2.41
CA LEU A 10 -3.08 7.02 2.75
C LEU A 10 -2.80 6.17 1.51
N LYS A 11 -3.57 6.38 0.45
CA LYS A 11 -3.38 5.74 -0.87
C LYS A 11 -1.96 5.98 -1.39
N THR A 12 -1.51 7.23 -1.32
CA THR A 12 -0.15 7.65 -1.74
C THR A 12 0.92 6.99 -0.89
N ALA A 13 0.81 7.08 0.44
CA ALA A 13 1.78 6.48 1.35
C ALA A 13 1.89 4.96 1.15
N PHE A 14 0.75 4.28 0.96
CA PHE A 14 0.68 2.84 0.71
C PHE A 14 1.42 2.43 -0.57
N THR A 15 1.40 3.28 -1.60
CA THR A 15 2.06 3.00 -2.88
C THR A 15 3.60 3.05 -2.79
N PHE A 16 4.14 3.75 -1.79
CA PHE A 16 5.58 3.77 -1.49
C PHE A 16 6.00 2.73 -0.44
N MET A 17 5.05 2.02 0.17
CA MET A 17 5.37 0.96 1.13
C MET A 17 5.85 -0.30 0.40
N PRO A 18 6.81 -1.05 0.98
CA PRO A 18 7.23 -2.32 0.42
C PRO A 18 6.06 -3.31 0.40
N GLN A 19 5.99 -4.13 -0.64
CA GLN A 19 4.96 -5.15 -0.72
C GLN A 19 5.15 -6.15 0.43
N PRO A 20 4.06 -6.66 1.04
CA PRO A 20 4.18 -7.62 2.14
C PRO A 20 4.92 -8.91 1.75
N VAL A 21 4.96 -9.24 0.45
CA VAL A 21 5.75 -10.35 -0.09
C VAL A 21 7.26 -10.05 -0.15
N GLU A 22 7.64 -8.78 -0.22
CA GLU A 22 9.03 -8.31 -0.24
C GLU A 22 9.59 -8.09 1.18
N ILE A 23 8.71 -7.90 2.17
CA ILE A 23 9.11 -7.75 3.57
C ILE A 23 9.53 -9.11 4.12
N ASN A 24 10.83 -9.31 4.27
CA ASN A 24 11.39 -10.51 4.89
C ASN A 24 12.35 -10.17 6.04
N ARG A 25 12.44 -11.06 7.02
CA ARG A 25 13.36 -10.93 8.18
C ARG A 25 14.84 -10.88 7.80
N PHE A 26 15.18 -11.28 6.58
CA PHE A 26 16.55 -11.16 6.06
C PHE A 26 16.93 -9.71 5.70
N GLU A 27 16.01 -8.95 5.11
CA GLU A 27 16.23 -7.55 4.69
C GLU A 27 15.97 -6.59 5.84
N TYR A 28 14.86 -6.79 6.55
CA TYR A 28 14.38 -5.87 7.57
C TYR A 28 14.64 -6.33 9.01
N GLY A 29 15.26 -7.50 9.22
CA GLY A 29 15.61 -7.99 10.55
C GLY A 29 14.40 -8.16 11.47
N ASP A 30 14.50 -7.60 12.68
CA ASP A 30 13.44 -7.59 13.70
C ASP A 30 12.30 -6.63 13.33
N ASP A 31 12.59 -5.58 12.56
CA ASP A 31 11.60 -4.60 12.10
C ASP A 31 10.69 -5.15 10.99
N ALA A 32 11.02 -6.28 10.37
CA ALA A 32 10.20 -6.91 9.33
C ALA A 32 8.75 -7.14 9.79
N ASP A 33 8.59 -7.65 11.02
CA ASP A 33 7.27 -7.94 11.60
C ASP A 33 6.47 -6.65 11.83
N ARG A 34 7.16 -5.61 12.31
CA ARG A 34 6.60 -4.28 12.55
C ARG A 34 6.14 -3.61 11.26
N ILE A 35 6.96 -3.64 10.21
CA ILE A 35 6.65 -3.04 8.90
C ILE A 35 5.49 -3.82 8.26
N LEU A 36 5.53 -5.16 8.30
CA LEU A 36 4.43 -5.99 7.81
C LEU A 36 3.10 -5.66 8.52
N ALA A 37 3.13 -5.48 9.84
CA ALA A 37 1.96 -5.08 10.61
C ALA A 37 1.44 -3.69 10.21
N GLN A 38 2.33 -2.73 9.97
CA GLN A 38 1.95 -1.39 9.50
C GLN A 38 1.31 -1.43 8.11
N VAL A 39 1.88 -2.19 7.17
CA VAL A 39 1.32 -2.38 5.82
C VAL A 39 -0.06 -3.03 5.91
N ASN A 40 -0.21 -4.10 6.68
CA ASN A 40 -1.50 -4.77 6.87
C ASN A 40 -2.55 -3.87 7.51
N PHE A 41 -2.16 -3.03 8.48
CA PHE A 41 -3.07 -2.08 9.11
C PHE A 41 -3.64 -1.08 8.08
N VAL A 42 -2.79 -0.52 7.22
CA VAL A 42 -3.25 0.42 6.17
C VAL A 42 -4.17 -0.30 5.17
N ARG A 43 -3.87 -1.56 4.79
CA ARG A 43 -4.74 -2.38 3.93
C ARG A 43 -6.13 -2.55 4.54
N GLU A 44 -6.21 -2.95 5.81
CA GLU A 44 -7.50 -3.14 6.49
C GLU A 44 -8.32 -1.85 6.56
N VAL A 45 -7.67 -0.72 6.82
CA VAL A 45 -8.34 0.59 6.82
C VAL A 45 -8.87 0.91 5.41
N LEU A 46 -8.04 0.78 4.37
CA LEU A 46 -8.48 1.01 2.98
C LEU A 46 -9.69 0.12 2.61
N VAL A 47 -9.63 -1.18 2.92
CA VAL A 47 -10.74 -2.11 2.70
C VAL A 47 -11.99 -1.71 3.48
N SER A 48 -11.83 -1.28 4.74
CA SER A 48 -12.95 -0.79 5.57
C SER A 48 -13.62 0.46 5.00
N HIS A 49 -12.88 1.25 4.23
CA HIS A 49 -13.40 2.40 3.47
C HIS A 49 -13.97 2.02 2.09
N GLY A 50 -14.00 0.73 1.74
CA GLY A 50 -14.47 0.24 0.44
C GLY A 50 -13.46 0.43 -0.70
N ILE A 51 -12.18 0.63 -0.36
CA ILE A 51 -11.09 0.78 -1.33
C ILE A 51 -10.28 -0.51 -1.36
N ASP A 52 -10.05 -1.03 -2.57
CA ASP A 52 -9.23 -2.20 -2.75
C ASP A 52 -7.73 -1.85 -2.76
N PRO A 53 -6.92 -2.27 -1.77
CA PRO A 53 -5.50 -1.89 -1.62
C PRO A 53 -4.65 -2.24 -2.85
N ASP A 54 -5.03 -3.27 -3.60
CA ASP A 54 -4.35 -3.70 -4.83
C ASP A 54 -4.66 -2.75 -6.01
N GLU A 55 -5.88 -2.20 -6.09
CA GLU A 55 -6.22 -1.21 -7.13
C GLU A 55 -5.57 0.15 -6.86
N VAL A 56 -5.37 0.50 -5.59
CA VAL A 56 -4.78 1.80 -5.21
C VAL A 56 -3.37 2.00 -5.74
N ALA A 57 -2.55 0.95 -5.69
CA ALA A 57 -1.19 1.00 -6.20
C ALA A 57 -1.17 1.28 -7.71
N GLY A 58 -2.14 0.74 -8.46
CA GLY A 58 -2.35 1.00 -9.89
C GLY A 58 -2.99 2.37 -10.18
N GLU A 59 -3.89 2.86 -9.33
CA GLU A 59 -4.52 4.19 -9.45
C GLU A 59 -3.51 5.33 -9.20
N ILE A 60 -2.68 5.19 -8.16
CA ILE A 60 -1.72 6.24 -7.75
C ILE A 60 -0.45 6.18 -8.58
N ASN A 61 0.02 4.97 -8.93
CA ASN A 61 1.22 4.78 -9.73
C ASN A 61 0.89 3.98 -11.00
N PRO A 62 0.22 4.61 -11.98
CA PRO A 62 -0.15 3.95 -13.24
C PRO A 62 1.07 3.46 -14.04
N ASP A 63 2.28 3.94 -13.74
CA ASP A 63 3.54 3.50 -14.32
C ASP A 63 4.10 2.21 -13.68
N SER A 64 3.67 1.87 -12.46
CA SER A 64 4.06 0.64 -11.76
C SER A 64 3.14 -0.54 -12.09
N SER A 65 1.98 -0.27 -12.69
CA SER A 65 1.23 -1.29 -13.41
C SER A 65 2.06 -1.63 -14.66
N PRO A 66 2.55 -2.87 -14.84
CA PRO A 66 3.20 -3.22 -16.09
C PRO A 66 2.17 -2.94 -17.18
N ASN A 67 2.46 -1.93 -18.01
CA ASN A 67 1.67 -1.55 -19.17
C ASN A 67 1.07 -2.82 -19.80
N SER A 68 -0.22 -3.10 -19.55
CA SER A 68 -1.00 -3.91 -20.48
C SER A 68 -1.24 -3.01 -21.69
N CYS A 69 -0.17 -2.78 -22.44
CA CYS A 69 -0.28 -2.55 -23.87
C CYS A 69 -0.76 -3.88 -24.44
N TYR A 70 -2.07 -3.97 -24.71
CA TYR A 70 -2.66 -4.99 -25.57
C TYR A 70 -3.19 -4.32 -26.84
#